data_AF-A0A235HM90-F1
#
_entry.id   AF-A0A235HM90-F1
#
_cell.length_a   1.000
_cell.length_b   1.000
_cell.length_c   1.000
_cell.angle_alpha   90.00
_cell.angle_beta   90.00
_cell.angle_gamma   90.00
#
_symmetry.space_group_name_H-M   'P 1'
#
loop_
_entity.id
_entity.type
_entity.pdbx_description
1 polymer ?
#
loop_
_entity_poly.entity_id
_entity_poly.type
_entity_poly.pdbx_seq_one_letter_code
_entity_poly.pdbx_strand_id
1 'polypeptide(L)'
;MSQIEIAEIIEQIKEEIEVDANGQAKASIRATARLAGVDHAAIINHLQSGELKPTKLAQSIIIQGFETGELREWRTIGIPDMAIAIILEYYAYEAGRYCTKQARLVCRSFNTIGIRAWIQDKLGWTKPASNSETAMTQIQLLAAIAQQMAQQEQYLLEQQQQQTQILARLKAVEVEQDRVNTPCGHKYSVVGFANLQGLEISVKEAGTKGRKASALCRKQGIEIERIHDPRFGKVGLYPESVLIEVFSTGQN
;
A
#
# COMPACT_ATOMS: atom_id res chain seq x y z
N MET A 1 46.14 -12.55 -5.75
CA MET A 1 45.31 -12.79 -4.56
C MET A 1 43.87 -12.89 -5.01
N SER A 2 43.20 -14.00 -4.69
CA SER A 2 41.85 -14.36 -5.12
C SER A 2 40.82 -14.16 -4.01
N GLN A 3 39.52 -14.21 -4.33
CA GLN A 3 38.46 -14.14 -3.30
C GLN A 3 38.47 -15.34 -2.34
N ILE A 4 38.98 -16.50 -2.79
CA ILE A 4 39.11 -17.71 -1.98
C ILE A 4 40.11 -17.49 -0.83
N GLU A 5 41.23 -16.85 -1.12
CA GLU A 5 42.26 -16.53 -0.11
C GLU A 5 41.75 -15.52 0.94
N ILE A 6 40.81 -14.63 0.58
CA ILE A 6 40.17 -13.74 1.57
C ILE A 6 39.26 -14.51 2.51
N ALA A 7 38.49 -15.48 2.01
CA ALA A 7 37.61 -16.29 2.84
C ALA A 7 38.42 -17.09 3.87
N GLU A 8 39.58 -17.62 3.46
CA GLU A 8 40.52 -18.31 4.36
C GLU A 8 41.09 -17.37 5.43
N ILE A 9 41.48 -16.14 5.05
CA ILE A 9 41.94 -15.12 6.02
C ILE A 9 40.83 -14.80 7.02
N ILE A 10 39.58 -14.66 6.57
CA ILE A 10 38.44 -14.36 7.43
C ILE A 10 38.21 -15.47 8.45
N GLU A 11 38.27 -16.73 8.04
CA GLU A 11 38.15 -17.86 8.96
C GLU A 11 39.30 -17.89 9.98
N GLN A 12 40.53 -17.53 9.58
CA GLN A 12 41.68 -17.45 10.50
C GLN A 12 41.57 -16.32 11.54
N ILE A 13 40.82 -15.26 11.25
CA ILE A 13 40.70 -14.10 12.16
C ILE A 13 39.35 -14.04 12.86
N LYS A 14 38.47 -15.01 12.62
CA LYS A 14 37.09 -15.01 13.10
C LYS A 14 36.98 -14.85 14.61
N GLU A 15 37.84 -15.53 15.35
CA GLU A 15 37.92 -15.46 16.82
C GLU A 15 38.44 -14.12 17.34
N GLU A 16 39.03 -13.30 16.47
CA GLU A 16 39.57 -11.97 16.81
C GLU A 16 38.65 -10.82 16.35
N ILE A 17 37.45 -11.15 15.86
CA ILE A 17 36.41 -10.18 15.50
C ILE A 17 35.19 -10.42 16.41
N GLU A 18 34.75 -9.36 17.09
CA GLU A 18 33.58 -9.36 17.96
C GLU A 18 32.48 -8.48 17.35
N VAL A 19 31.24 -8.92 17.46
CA VAL A 19 30.06 -8.12 17.09
C VAL A 19 29.16 -8.02 18.31
N ASP A 20 28.84 -6.79 18.71
CA ASP A 20 28.00 -6.53 19.87
C ASP A 20 26.49 -6.79 19.56
N ALA A 21 25.65 -6.63 20.59
CA ALA A 21 24.21 -6.80 20.46
C ALA A 21 23.56 -5.78 19.49
N ASN A 22 24.20 -4.64 19.24
CA ASN A 22 23.76 -3.60 18.32
C ASN A 22 24.25 -3.83 16.89
N GLY A 23 25.06 -4.86 16.66
CA GLY A 23 25.67 -5.15 15.37
C GLY A 23 26.92 -4.34 15.07
N GLN A 24 27.47 -3.61 16.04
CA GLN A 24 28.75 -2.91 15.88
C GLN A 24 29.88 -3.94 16.00
N ALA A 25 30.75 -3.95 15.00
CA ALA A 25 31.88 -4.86 14.99
C ALA A 25 33.17 -4.17 15.44
N LYS A 26 34.04 -4.94 16.08
CA LYS A 26 35.40 -4.55 16.42
C LYS A 26 36.34 -5.72 16.16
N ALA A 27 37.57 -5.43 15.74
CA ALA A 27 38.58 -6.45 15.48
C ALA A 27 39.89 -6.11 16.18
N SER A 28 40.67 -7.13 16.51
CA SER A 28 42.01 -6.92 17.04
C SER A 28 42.91 -6.17 16.02
N ILE A 29 43.97 -5.53 16.51
CA ILE A 29 44.99 -4.91 15.64
C ILE A 29 45.61 -5.96 14.70
N ARG A 30 45.83 -7.18 15.17
CA ARG A 30 46.43 -8.26 14.38
C ARG A 30 45.48 -8.75 13.30
N ALA A 31 44.20 -8.89 13.62
CA ALA A 31 43.15 -9.21 12.65
C ALA A 31 43.08 -8.15 11.55
N THR A 32 43.08 -6.87 11.93
CA THR A 32 43.07 -5.75 10.98
C THR A 32 44.34 -5.73 10.11
N ALA A 33 45.51 -6.01 10.70
CA ALA A 33 46.78 -6.11 9.97
C ALA A 33 46.77 -7.26 8.96
N ARG A 34 46.25 -8.42 9.37
CA ARG A 34 46.07 -9.59 8.50
C ARG A 34 44.99 -9.39 7.44
N LEU A 35 44.02 -8.49 7.61
CA LEU A 35 43.10 -8.07 6.54
C LEU A 35 43.77 -7.08 5.58
N ALA A 36 44.55 -6.13 6.10
CA ALA A 36 45.28 -5.15 5.32
C ALA A 36 46.51 -5.72 4.59
N GLY A 37 47.00 -6.89 4.99
CA GLY A 37 48.19 -7.53 4.41
C GLY A 37 49.48 -6.83 4.81
N VAL A 38 49.53 -6.34 6.05
CA VAL A 38 50.66 -5.58 6.62
C VAL A 38 51.07 -6.15 7.97
N ASP A 39 52.25 -5.77 8.45
CA ASP A 39 52.66 -6.11 9.81
C ASP A 39 51.87 -5.28 10.83
N HIS A 40 51.42 -5.91 11.92
CA HIS A 40 50.66 -5.26 12.98
C HIS A 40 51.39 -4.09 13.63
N ALA A 41 52.73 -4.08 13.67
CA ALA A 41 53.50 -2.94 14.18
C ALA A 41 53.32 -1.70 13.30
N ALA A 42 53.07 -1.85 11.99
CA ALA A 42 52.79 -0.71 11.11
C ALA A 42 51.50 0.01 11.55
N ILE A 43 50.44 -0.75 11.86
CA ILE A 43 49.18 -0.19 12.38
C ILE A 43 49.42 0.46 13.75
N ILE A 44 50.14 -0.21 14.66
CA ILE A 44 50.47 0.34 15.99
C ILE A 44 51.18 1.69 15.86
N ASN A 45 52.18 1.80 14.98
CA ASN A 45 52.92 3.05 14.77
C ASN A 45 52.03 4.19 14.28
N HIS A 46 51.01 3.90 13.46
CA HIS A 46 50.03 4.88 13.05
C HIS A 46 49.12 5.31 14.21
N LEU A 47 48.59 4.35 14.97
CA LEU A 47 47.70 4.63 16.10
C LEU A 47 48.41 5.33 17.27
N GLN A 48 49.71 5.10 17.43
CA GLN A 48 50.57 5.76 18.42
C GLN A 48 51.17 7.07 17.94
N SER A 49 50.99 7.45 16.67
CA SER A 49 51.52 8.71 16.17
C SER A 49 50.88 9.86 16.96
N GLY A 50 51.71 10.53 17.77
CA GLY A 50 51.24 11.48 18.78
C GLY A 50 50.52 12.69 18.18
N GLU A 51 49.75 13.38 19.01
CA GLU A 51 48.98 14.59 18.67
C GLU A 51 49.79 15.66 17.94
N LEU A 52 51.09 15.77 18.24
CA LEU A 52 51.97 16.79 17.68
C LEU A 52 52.29 16.58 16.19
N LYS A 53 52.25 15.33 15.68
CA LYS A 53 52.50 15.04 14.26
C LYS A 53 51.86 13.71 13.83
N PRO A 54 50.53 13.66 13.72
CA PRO A 54 49.83 12.46 13.31
C PRO A 54 50.22 12.07 11.88
N THR A 55 50.36 10.76 11.66
CA THR A 55 50.54 10.21 10.30
C THR A 55 49.31 10.45 9.43
N LYS A 56 49.42 10.34 8.09
CA LYS A 56 48.27 10.49 7.19
C LYS A 56 47.10 9.57 7.56
N LEU A 57 47.38 8.30 7.86
CA LEU A 57 46.34 7.37 8.33
C LEU A 57 45.68 7.84 9.63
N ALA A 58 46.48 8.27 10.62
CA ALA A 58 45.92 8.79 11.87
C ALA A 58 45.08 10.06 11.64
N GLN A 59 45.50 10.94 10.73
CA GLN A 59 44.72 12.12 10.32
C GLN A 59 43.38 11.71 9.68
N SER A 60 43.39 10.75 8.76
CA SER A 60 42.16 10.24 8.13
C SER A 60 41.19 9.65 9.16
N ILE A 61 41.69 8.94 10.17
CA ILE A 61 40.89 8.42 11.27
C ILE A 61 40.29 9.57 12.11
N ILE A 62 41.10 10.58 12.45
CA ILE A 62 40.65 11.73 13.26
C ILE A 62 39.59 12.55 12.52
N ILE A 63 39.76 12.77 11.21
CA ILE A 63 38.79 13.49 10.36
C ILE A 63 37.43 12.79 10.36
N GLN A 64 37.41 11.46 10.50
CA GLN A 64 36.17 10.66 10.54
C GLN A 64 35.52 10.63 11.94
N GLY A 65 36.03 11.43 12.88
CA GLY A 65 35.38 11.70 14.17
C GLY A 65 35.93 10.91 15.35
N PHE A 66 37.06 10.20 15.20
CA PHE A 66 37.71 9.49 16.30
C PHE A 66 38.74 10.36 17.01
N GLU A 67 38.79 10.30 18.34
CA GLU A 67 39.71 11.11 19.13
C GLU A 67 41.07 10.44 19.31
N THR A 68 42.14 11.23 19.42
CA THR A 68 43.52 10.72 19.64
C THR A 68 43.67 9.85 20.89
N GLY A 69 42.83 10.09 21.92
CA GLY A 69 42.75 9.25 23.11
C GLY A 69 42.25 7.84 22.79
N GLU A 70 41.20 7.72 21.98
CA GLU A 70 40.56 6.44 21.62
C GLU A 70 41.52 5.53 20.84
N LEU A 71 42.34 6.10 19.95
CA LEU A 71 43.32 5.35 19.15
C LEU A 71 44.31 4.56 20.03
N ARG A 72 44.64 5.09 21.22
CA ARG A 72 45.53 4.41 22.17
C ARG A 72 44.85 3.22 22.86
N GLU A 73 43.54 3.32 23.06
CA GLU A 73 42.73 2.29 23.71
C GLU A 73 42.42 1.11 22.79
N TRP A 74 42.45 1.29 21.46
CA TRP A 74 42.17 0.20 20.51
C TRP A 74 43.13 -0.99 20.59
N ARG A 75 44.27 -0.83 21.26
CA ARG A 75 45.16 -1.96 21.58
C ARG A 75 44.54 -2.93 22.58
N THR A 76 43.70 -2.46 23.48
CA THR A 76 43.04 -3.25 24.52
C THR A 76 41.60 -3.56 24.16
N ILE A 77 40.85 -2.60 23.62
CA ILE A 77 39.41 -2.76 23.36
C ILE A 77 39.10 -3.26 21.94
N GLY A 78 40.06 -3.19 21.01
CA GLY A 78 39.88 -3.51 19.59
C GLY A 78 39.59 -2.28 18.73
N ILE A 79 39.80 -2.42 17.42
CA ILE A 79 39.55 -1.37 16.41
C ILE A 79 38.09 -1.47 15.95
N PRO A 80 37.28 -0.40 16.04
CA PRO A 80 35.92 -0.37 15.52
C PRO A 80 35.83 -0.57 14.01
N ASP A 81 34.73 -1.16 13.52
CA ASP A 81 34.49 -1.45 12.11
C ASP A 81 34.72 -0.27 11.16
N MET A 82 34.26 0.92 11.52
CA MET A 82 34.48 2.11 10.71
C MET A 82 35.96 2.48 10.61
N ALA A 83 36.72 2.34 11.69
CA ALA A 83 38.16 2.57 11.69
C ALA A 83 38.90 1.48 10.89
N ILE A 84 38.44 0.23 10.93
CA ILE A 84 38.96 -0.85 10.07
C ILE A 84 38.81 -0.47 8.60
N ALA A 85 37.66 0.07 8.18
CA ALA A 85 37.46 0.49 6.80
C ALA A 85 38.46 1.56 6.36
N ILE A 86 38.70 2.58 7.21
CA ILE A 86 39.66 3.65 6.94
C ILE A 86 41.09 3.09 6.81
N ILE A 87 41.48 2.18 7.71
CA ILE A 87 42.80 1.53 7.65
C ILE A 87 42.95 0.72 6.36
N LEU A 88 41.92 -0.04 5.98
CA LEU A 88 41.93 -0.83 4.75
C LEU A 88 41.97 0.06 3.51
N GLU A 89 41.24 1.16 3.48
CA GLU A 89 41.24 2.12 2.38
C GLU A 89 42.61 2.78 2.21
N TYR A 90 43.23 3.19 3.32
CA TYR A 90 44.58 3.75 3.31
C TYR A 90 45.60 2.76 2.72
N TYR A 91 45.61 1.51 3.18
CA TYR A 91 46.51 0.49 2.61
C TYR A 91 46.08 0.00 1.23
N ALA A 92 44.86 0.27 0.77
CA ALA A 92 44.45 -0.04 -0.60
C ALA A 92 44.93 1.01 -1.60
N TYR A 93 44.94 2.30 -1.22
CA TYR A 93 45.07 3.42 -2.16
C TYR A 93 46.04 4.54 -1.76
N GLU A 94 46.26 4.80 -0.47
CA GLU A 94 46.94 6.03 -0.01
C GLU A 94 48.33 5.80 0.60
N ALA A 95 48.67 4.57 0.98
CA ALA A 95 49.95 4.20 1.60
C ALA A 95 51.15 4.24 0.63
N GLY A 96 50.97 4.70 -0.62
CA GLY A 96 52.00 4.81 -1.63
C GLY A 96 52.62 3.44 -1.98
N ARG A 97 53.95 3.31 -1.79
CA ARG A 97 54.65 2.03 -2.03
C ARG A 97 54.23 0.91 -1.08
N TYR A 98 53.55 1.23 0.01
CA TYR A 98 53.06 0.28 1.00
C TYR A 98 51.60 -0.14 0.75
N CYS A 99 50.99 0.30 -0.36
CA CYS A 99 49.68 -0.19 -0.73
C CYS A 99 49.72 -1.70 -1.03
N THR A 100 48.72 -2.43 -0.53
CA THR A 100 48.66 -3.88 -0.69
C THR A 100 47.52 -4.29 -1.64
N LYS A 101 47.74 -5.36 -2.41
CA LYS A 101 46.68 -5.95 -3.25
C LYS A 101 45.56 -6.54 -2.40
N GLN A 102 45.88 -6.99 -1.18
CA GLN A 102 44.95 -7.58 -0.25
C GLN A 102 43.96 -6.57 0.29
N ALA A 103 44.44 -5.44 0.84
CA ALA A 103 43.58 -4.38 1.35
C ALA A 103 42.60 -3.89 0.27
N ARG A 104 43.06 -3.79 -0.98
CA ARG A 104 42.21 -3.43 -2.13
C ARG A 104 41.10 -4.45 -2.40
N LEU A 105 41.41 -5.74 -2.31
CA LEU A 105 40.43 -6.79 -2.55
C LEU A 105 39.42 -6.89 -1.39
N VAL A 106 39.85 -6.69 -0.14
CA VAL A 106 38.96 -6.60 1.01
C VAL A 106 38.05 -5.37 0.89
N CYS A 107 38.60 -4.19 0.56
CA CYS A 107 37.80 -2.97 0.32
C CYS A 107 36.71 -3.19 -0.72
N ARG A 108 37.04 -3.84 -1.85
CA ARG A 108 36.06 -4.17 -2.89
C ARG A 108 34.95 -5.09 -2.40
N SER A 109 35.24 -5.98 -1.45
CA SER A 109 34.28 -6.94 -0.92
C SER A 109 33.17 -6.28 -0.10
N PHE A 110 33.46 -5.16 0.57
CA PHE A 110 32.47 -4.44 1.36
C PHE A 110 32.01 -3.11 0.73
N ASN A 111 32.56 -2.68 -0.40
CA ASN A 111 32.24 -1.39 -1.03
C ASN A 111 30.74 -1.23 -1.37
N THR A 112 30.05 -2.33 -1.65
CA THR A 112 28.62 -2.30 -2.04
C THR A 112 27.66 -2.26 -0.85
N ILE A 113 28.01 -2.94 0.26
CA ILE A 113 27.10 -3.15 1.40
C ILE A 113 27.55 -2.47 2.70
N GLY A 114 28.77 -1.92 2.70
CA GLY A 114 29.42 -1.36 3.88
C GLY A 114 30.14 -2.42 4.73
N ILE A 115 31.19 -1.99 5.43
CA ILE A 115 32.05 -2.89 6.21
C ILE A 115 31.29 -3.60 7.35
N ARG A 116 30.34 -2.91 7.99
CA ARG A 116 29.55 -3.47 9.09
C ARG A 116 28.69 -4.65 8.63
N ALA A 117 27.89 -4.45 7.59
CA ALA A 117 27.06 -5.50 7.02
C ALA A 117 27.92 -6.66 6.49
N TRP A 118 29.08 -6.34 5.90
CA TRP A 118 30.02 -7.36 5.43
C TRP A 118 30.61 -8.20 6.58
N ILE A 119 31.01 -7.60 7.71
CA ILE A 119 31.49 -8.35 8.87
C ILE A 119 30.36 -9.21 9.46
N GLN A 120 29.15 -8.66 9.59
CA GLN A 120 27.99 -9.39 10.08
C GLN A 120 27.69 -10.63 9.23
N ASP A 121 27.67 -10.48 7.90
CA ASP A 121 27.49 -11.59 6.95
C ASP A 121 28.57 -12.68 7.16
N LYS A 122 29.83 -12.28 7.28
CA LYS A 122 30.95 -13.22 7.42
C LYS A 122 30.97 -13.95 8.76
N LEU A 123 30.42 -13.33 9.80
CA LEU A 123 30.29 -13.95 11.12
C LEU A 123 28.96 -14.69 11.32
N GLY A 124 28.05 -14.65 10.34
CA GLY A 124 26.70 -15.20 10.49
C GLY A 124 25.90 -14.50 11.58
N TRP A 125 26.23 -13.24 11.88
CA TRP A 125 25.54 -12.46 12.91
C TRP A 125 24.13 -12.11 12.43
N THR A 126 23.15 -12.35 13.29
CA THR A 126 21.76 -11.95 13.07
C THR A 126 21.32 -11.07 14.24
N LYS A 127 20.57 -10.01 13.95
CA LYS A 127 20.09 -9.10 14.99
C LYS A 127 19.21 -9.88 15.97
N PRO A 128 19.54 -9.94 17.27
CA PRO A 128 18.68 -10.59 18.24
C PRO A 128 17.34 -9.84 18.28
N ALA A 129 16.24 -10.55 18.07
CA ALA A 129 14.91 -9.96 18.10
C ALA A 129 14.64 -9.36 19.49
N SER A 130 14.56 -8.03 19.60
CA SER A 130 14.06 -7.35 20.80
C SER A 130 12.55 -7.54 20.88
N ASN A 131 12.11 -8.68 21.41
CA ASN A 131 10.69 -9.05 21.50
C ASN A 131 9.80 -8.02 22.24
N SER A 132 10.39 -7.11 23.03
CA SER A 132 9.65 -6.09 23.79
C SER A 132 9.21 -4.87 22.97
N GLU A 133 10.05 -4.36 22.07
CA GLU A 133 9.76 -3.15 21.29
C GLU A 133 8.78 -3.45 20.14
N THR A 134 8.94 -4.60 19.48
CA THR A 134 8.05 -5.05 18.40
C THR A 134 6.67 -5.42 18.92
N ALA A 135 6.56 -5.99 20.13
CA ALA A 135 5.27 -6.35 20.72
C ALA A 135 4.46 -5.12 21.16
N MET A 136 5.11 -4.12 21.79
CA MET A 136 4.43 -2.88 22.16
C MET A 136 3.94 -2.09 20.94
N THR A 137 4.77 -2.00 19.89
CA THR A 137 4.37 -1.31 18.65
C THR A 137 3.25 -2.03 17.91
N GLN A 138 3.24 -3.37 17.90
CA GLN A 138 2.14 -4.15 17.31
C GLN A 138 0.82 -3.98 18.07
N ILE A 139 0.85 -3.97 19.41
CA ILE A 139 -0.36 -3.78 20.24
C ILE A 139 -0.90 -2.35 20.06
N GLN A 140 -0.03 -1.34 20.05
CA GLN A 140 -0.42 0.05 19.81
C GLN A 140 -1.02 0.23 18.41
N LEU A 141 -0.44 -0.41 17.38
CA LEU A 141 -0.98 -0.40 16.03
C LEU A 141 -2.37 -1.05 15.96
N LEU A 142 -2.54 -2.21 16.61
CA LEU A 142 -3.84 -2.89 16.64
C LEU A 142 -4.92 -2.05 17.33
N ALA A 143 -4.57 -1.37 18.43
CA ALA A 143 -5.48 -0.46 19.12
C ALA A 143 -5.89 0.74 18.24
N ALA A 144 -4.95 1.32 17.48
CA ALA A 144 -5.25 2.40 16.54
C ALA A 144 -6.17 1.94 15.41
N ILE A 145 -5.94 0.76 14.84
CA ILE A 145 -6.80 0.17 13.81
C ILE A 145 -8.21 -0.06 14.37
N ALA A 146 -8.34 -0.63 15.56
CA ALA A 146 -9.64 -0.86 16.19
C ALA A 146 -10.43 0.45 16.39
N GLN A 147 -9.77 1.52 16.83
CA GLN A 147 -10.39 2.84 16.97
C GLN A 147 -10.84 3.41 15.63
N GLN A 148 -10.01 3.30 14.59
CA GLN A 148 -10.36 3.76 13.25
C GLN A 148 -11.56 3.00 12.68
N MET A 149 -11.62 1.68 12.88
CA MET A 149 -12.75 0.86 12.43
C MET A 149 -14.05 1.27 13.15
N ALA A 150 -14.00 1.48 14.47
CA ALA A 150 -15.17 1.93 15.22
C ALA A 150 -15.70 3.28 14.74
N GLN A 151 -14.81 4.23 14.40
CA GLN A 151 -15.20 5.51 13.81
C GLN A 151 -15.82 5.35 12.42
N GLN A 152 -15.25 4.47 11.60
CA GLN A 152 -15.77 4.18 10.26
C GLN A 152 -17.16 3.56 10.29
N GLU A 153 -17.42 2.64 11.23
CA GLU A 153 -18.74 2.04 11.43
C GLU A 153 -19.79 3.10 11.79
N GLN A 154 -19.46 4.04 12.68
CA GLN A 154 -20.36 5.13 13.04
C GLN A 154 -20.70 6.02 11.84
N TYR A 155 -19.69 6.39 11.04
CA TYR A 155 -19.90 7.18 9.84
C TYR A 155 -20.80 6.47 8.81
N LEU A 156 -20.61 5.16 8.63
CA LEU A 156 -21.43 4.35 7.72
C LEU A 156 -22.90 4.30 8.18
N LEU A 157 -23.14 4.15 9.48
CA LEU A 157 -24.50 4.18 10.03
C LEU A 157 -25.17 5.53 9.79
N GLU A 158 -24.45 6.64 10.00
CA GLU A 158 -25.00 7.97 9.75
C GLU A 158 -25.34 8.19 8.26
N GLN A 159 -24.46 7.76 7.36
CA GLN A 159 -24.72 7.77 5.92
C GLN A 159 -25.96 6.95 5.54
N GLN A 160 -26.12 5.76 6.12
CA GLN A 160 -27.28 4.92 5.86
C GLN A 160 -28.59 5.58 6.32
N GLN A 161 -28.58 6.23 7.48
CA GLN A 161 -29.75 7.00 7.96
C GLN A 161 -30.07 8.17 7.03
N GLN A 162 -29.06 8.93 6.59
CA GLN A 162 -29.24 10.02 5.64
C GLN A 162 -29.82 9.53 4.30
N GLN A 163 -29.29 8.44 3.75
CA GLN A 163 -29.81 7.83 2.53
C GLN A 163 -31.27 7.42 2.69
N THR A 164 -31.61 6.79 3.81
CA THR A 164 -33.00 6.36 4.09
C THR A 164 -33.94 7.57 4.15
N GLN A 165 -33.51 8.66 4.79
CA GLN A 165 -34.29 9.89 4.87
C GLN A 165 -34.45 10.57 3.49
N ILE A 166 -33.39 10.60 2.68
CA ILE A 166 -33.43 11.12 1.31
C ILE A 166 -34.40 10.31 0.46
N LEU A 167 -34.32 8.97 0.49
CA LEU A 167 -35.22 8.09 -0.25
C LEU A 167 -36.69 8.30 0.16
N ALA A 168 -36.96 8.46 1.45
CA ALA A 168 -38.30 8.75 1.94
C ALA A 168 -38.83 10.10 1.41
N ARG A 169 -37.98 11.14 1.38
CA ARG A 169 -38.34 12.45 0.82
C ARG A 169 -38.54 12.40 -0.69
N LEU A 170 -37.68 11.70 -1.42
CA LEU A 170 -37.80 11.53 -2.86
C LEU A 170 -39.12 10.85 -3.21
N LYS A 171 -39.47 9.76 -2.52
CA LYS A 171 -40.74 9.07 -2.73
C LYS A 171 -41.95 9.97 -2.49
N ALA A 172 -41.91 10.81 -1.45
CA ALA A 172 -42.98 11.77 -1.18
C ALA A 172 -43.11 12.81 -2.30
N VAL A 173 -41.98 13.30 -2.81
CA VAL A 173 -41.94 14.24 -3.95
C VAL A 173 -42.46 13.58 -5.22
N GLU A 174 -42.09 12.33 -5.51
CA GLU A 174 -42.57 11.59 -6.68
C GLU A 174 -44.10 11.41 -6.64
N VAL A 175 -44.65 11.02 -5.48
CA VAL A 175 -46.11 10.89 -5.30
C VAL A 175 -46.81 12.22 -5.52
N GLU A 176 -46.26 13.33 -5.03
CA GLU A 176 -46.86 14.65 -5.22
C GLU A 176 -46.73 15.15 -6.67
N GLN A 177 -45.59 14.92 -7.32
CA GLN A 177 -45.42 15.22 -8.74
C GLN A 177 -46.40 14.45 -9.62
N ASP A 178 -46.62 13.17 -9.33
CA ASP A 178 -47.57 12.36 -10.09
C ASP A 178 -49.02 12.85 -9.94
N ARG A 179 -49.41 13.27 -8.73
CA ARG A 179 -50.71 13.90 -8.46
C ARG A 179 -50.90 15.20 -9.24
N VAL A 180 -49.85 16.03 -9.34
CA VAL A 180 -49.90 17.32 -10.04
C VAL A 180 -49.90 17.14 -11.57
N ASN A 181 -49.05 16.24 -12.08
CA ASN A 181 -48.89 16.02 -13.51
C ASN A 181 -50.05 15.20 -14.12
N THR A 182 -50.68 14.34 -13.31
CA THR A 182 -51.76 13.48 -13.77
C THR A 182 -53.01 13.55 -12.86
N PRO A 183 -53.67 14.71 -12.73
CA PRO A 183 -54.77 14.91 -11.76
C PRO A 183 -55.98 13.98 -11.96
N CYS A 184 -56.16 13.48 -13.18
CA CYS A 184 -57.23 12.57 -13.57
C CYS A 184 -56.77 11.12 -13.81
N GLY A 185 -55.57 10.76 -13.33
CA GLY A 185 -54.97 9.44 -13.46
C GLY A 185 -54.39 9.15 -14.85
N HIS A 186 -53.49 8.16 -14.94
CA HIS A 186 -52.87 7.82 -16.22
C HIS A 186 -53.89 7.25 -17.21
N LYS A 187 -53.85 7.77 -18.44
CA LYS A 187 -54.68 7.30 -19.56
C LYS A 187 -53.79 6.69 -20.63
N TYR A 188 -54.19 5.53 -21.14
CA TYR A 188 -53.44 4.80 -22.14
C TYR A 188 -54.34 4.42 -23.32
N SER A 189 -53.75 4.24 -24.50
CA SER A 189 -54.43 3.54 -25.59
C SER A 189 -54.43 2.03 -25.30
N VAL A 190 -55.34 1.28 -25.92
CA VAL A 190 -55.42 -0.19 -25.74
C VAL A 190 -54.10 -0.88 -26.10
N VAL A 191 -53.45 -0.44 -27.17
CA VAL A 191 -52.15 -0.98 -27.61
C VAL A 191 -51.03 -0.51 -26.68
N GLY A 192 -51.05 0.76 -26.24
CA GLY A 192 -50.08 1.28 -25.29
C GLY A 192 -50.10 0.53 -23.96
N PHE A 193 -51.30 0.24 -23.43
CA PHE A 193 -51.47 -0.54 -22.21
C PHE A 193 -51.07 -2.02 -22.40
N ALA A 194 -51.41 -2.64 -23.54
CA ALA A 194 -50.97 -4.01 -23.83
C ALA A 194 -49.43 -4.10 -23.84
N ASN A 195 -48.76 -3.18 -24.52
CA ASN A 195 -47.29 -3.11 -24.55
C ASN A 195 -46.71 -2.88 -23.16
N LEU A 196 -47.32 -2.02 -22.33
CA LEU A 196 -46.90 -1.75 -20.96
C LEU A 196 -47.01 -3.01 -20.07
N GLN A 197 -47.99 -3.88 -20.34
CA GLN A 197 -48.14 -5.18 -19.69
C GLN A 197 -47.34 -6.31 -20.37
N GLY A 198 -46.54 -6.00 -21.40
CA GLY A 198 -45.77 -7.00 -22.15
C GLY A 198 -46.62 -7.96 -22.99
N LEU A 199 -47.85 -7.59 -23.33
CA LEU A 199 -48.79 -8.41 -24.10
C LEU A 199 -48.78 -8.00 -25.58
N GLU A 200 -48.57 -8.98 -26.47
CA GLU A 200 -48.82 -8.81 -27.89
C GLU A 200 -50.29 -9.06 -28.21
N ILE A 201 -50.96 -8.06 -28.80
CA ILE A 201 -52.36 -8.17 -29.23
C ILE A 201 -52.49 -7.88 -30.72
N SER A 202 -53.36 -8.63 -31.39
CA SER A 202 -53.68 -8.39 -32.79
C SER A 202 -54.50 -7.11 -32.97
N VAL A 203 -54.48 -6.53 -34.17
CA VAL A 203 -55.28 -5.33 -34.52
C VAL A 203 -56.78 -5.56 -34.27
N LYS A 204 -57.27 -6.78 -34.53
CA LYS A 204 -58.68 -7.15 -34.30
C LYS A 204 -59.05 -7.20 -32.82
N GLU A 205 -58.15 -7.72 -31.99
CA GLU A 205 -58.32 -7.75 -30.53
C GLU A 205 -58.25 -6.35 -29.94
N ALA A 206 -57.30 -5.53 -30.40
CA ALA A 206 -57.19 -4.12 -30.01
C ALA A 206 -58.50 -3.35 -30.31
N GLY A 207 -59.07 -3.54 -31.50
CA GLY A 207 -60.35 -2.92 -31.87
C GLY A 207 -61.55 -3.42 -31.05
N THR A 208 -61.54 -4.70 -30.64
CA THR A 208 -62.61 -5.27 -29.81
C THR A 208 -62.52 -4.78 -28.37
N LYS A 209 -61.32 -4.81 -27.79
CA LYS A 209 -61.05 -4.27 -26.44
C LYS A 209 -61.28 -2.76 -26.39
N GLY A 210 -60.93 -2.01 -27.44
CA GLY A 210 -61.22 -0.56 -27.52
C GLY A 210 -62.71 -0.23 -27.52
N ARG A 211 -63.54 -1.03 -28.21
CA ARG A 211 -65.00 -0.88 -28.15
C ARG A 211 -65.55 -1.17 -26.76
N LYS A 212 -65.05 -2.22 -26.09
CA LYS A 212 -65.41 -2.55 -24.70
C LYS A 212 -65.02 -1.43 -23.73
N ALA A 213 -63.79 -0.92 -23.83
CA ALA A 213 -63.31 0.21 -23.01
C ALA A 213 -64.16 1.47 -23.23
N SER A 214 -64.48 1.80 -24.49
CA SER A 214 -65.39 2.90 -24.81
C SER A 214 -66.79 2.72 -24.21
N ALA A 215 -67.34 1.51 -24.23
CA ALA A 215 -68.65 1.24 -23.65
C ALA A 215 -68.63 1.37 -22.11
N LEU A 216 -67.55 0.87 -21.48
CA LEU A 216 -67.36 0.93 -20.04
C LEU A 216 -67.19 2.37 -19.54
N CYS A 217 -66.35 3.19 -20.22
CA CYS A 217 -66.22 4.62 -19.93
C CYS A 217 -67.56 5.36 -20.05
N ARG A 218 -68.34 5.11 -21.11
CA ARG A 218 -69.67 5.74 -21.28
C ARG A 218 -70.64 5.34 -20.18
N LYS A 219 -70.63 4.07 -19.76
CA LYS A 219 -71.46 3.58 -18.65
C LYS A 219 -71.10 4.24 -17.33
N GLN A 220 -69.82 4.53 -17.13
CA GLN A 220 -69.28 5.16 -15.92
C GLN A 220 -69.26 6.70 -16.00
N GLY A 221 -69.73 7.32 -17.10
CA GLY A 221 -69.72 8.78 -17.27
C GLY A 221 -68.33 9.40 -17.45
N ILE A 222 -67.33 8.62 -17.87
CA ILE A 222 -65.94 9.04 -18.04
C ILE A 222 -65.73 9.57 -19.47
N GLU A 223 -65.14 10.76 -19.59
CA GLU A 223 -64.77 11.34 -20.89
C GLU A 223 -63.57 10.62 -21.52
N ILE A 224 -63.69 10.29 -22.80
CA ILE A 224 -62.67 9.57 -23.58
C ILE A 224 -61.93 10.57 -24.46
N GLU A 225 -60.67 10.82 -24.12
CA GLU A 225 -59.76 11.61 -24.97
C GLU A 225 -59.34 10.82 -26.21
N ARG A 226 -58.95 11.51 -27.28
CA ARG A 226 -58.48 10.87 -28.51
C ARG A 226 -57.18 11.49 -28.98
N ILE A 227 -56.22 10.62 -29.31
CA ILE A 227 -54.94 11.01 -29.90
C ILE A 227 -54.82 10.44 -31.31
N HIS A 228 -54.01 11.09 -32.15
CA HIS A 228 -53.70 10.59 -33.48
C HIS A 228 -52.55 9.58 -33.40
N ASP A 229 -52.80 8.38 -33.88
CA ASP A 229 -51.85 7.29 -34.07
C ASP A 229 -51.58 7.13 -35.58
N PRO A 230 -50.30 7.17 -36.03
CA PRO A 230 -49.95 7.04 -37.45
C PRO A 230 -50.40 5.73 -38.11
N ARG A 231 -50.59 4.66 -37.34
CA ARG A 231 -51.00 3.33 -37.82
C ARG A 231 -52.51 3.15 -37.82
N PHE A 232 -53.20 3.73 -36.83
CA PHE A 232 -54.62 3.44 -36.56
C PHE A 232 -55.54 4.67 -36.65
N GLY A 233 -55.03 5.86 -36.96
CA GLY A 233 -55.82 7.09 -37.04
C GLY A 233 -56.16 7.63 -35.64
N LYS A 234 -57.41 8.03 -35.38
CA LYS A 234 -57.79 8.57 -34.06
C LYS A 234 -58.08 7.43 -33.07
N VAL A 235 -57.21 7.25 -32.08
CA VAL A 235 -57.34 6.22 -31.03
C VAL A 235 -57.76 6.84 -29.69
N GLY A 236 -58.59 6.13 -28.94
CA GLY A 236 -59.04 6.57 -27.61
C GLY A 236 -58.01 6.31 -26.52
N LEU A 237 -57.91 7.25 -25.57
CA LEU A 237 -57.17 7.10 -24.32
C LEU A 237 -58.15 6.81 -23.20
N TYR A 238 -57.88 5.76 -22.44
CA TYR A 238 -58.75 5.27 -21.39
C TYR A 238 -57.99 5.21 -20.06
N PRO A 239 -58.65 5.48 -18.92
CA PRO A 239 -58.04 5.30 -17.61
C PRO A 239 -57.53 3.88 -17.42
N GLU A 240 -56.43 3.74 -16.69
CA GLU A 240 -55.82 2.44 -16.39
C GLU A 240 -56.81 1.43 -15.78
N SER A 241 -57.67 1.87 -14.84
CA SER A 241 -58.68 1.02 -14.21
C SER A 241 -59.65 0.38 -15.21
N VAL A 242 -60.07 1.13 -16.24
CA VAL A 242 -60.96 0.65 -17.31
C VAL A 242 -60.23 -0.38 -18.17
N LEU A 243 -58.95 -0.17 -18.45
CA LEU A 243 -58.15 -1.09 -19.26
C LEU A 243 -57.87 -2.39 -18.51
N ILE A 244 -57.54 -2.35 -17.21
CA ILE A 244 -57.38 -3.54 -16.37
C ILE A 244 -58.65 -4.41 -16.45
N GLU A 245 -59.84 -3.82 -16.30
CA GLU A 245 -61.11 -4.53 -16.37
C GLU A 245 -61.35 -5.17 -17.75
N VAL A 246 -61.06 -4.45 -18.83
CA VAL A 246 -61.23 -4.92 -20.23
C VAL A 246 -60.24 -6.01 -20.60
N PHE A 247 -59.03 -5.99 -20.05
CA PHE A 247 -58.02 -7.03 -20.29
C PHE A 247 -58.27 -8.27 -19.44
N SER A 248 -58.84 -8.13 -18.24
CA SER A 248 -59.19 -9.24 -17.35
C SER A 248 -60.42 -10.04 -17.83
N THR A 249 -61.39 -9.37 -18.46
CA THR A 249 -62.66 -9.97 -18.93
C THR A 249 -62.55 -10.82 -20.23
N GLY A 250 -61.36 -11.31 -20.57
CA GLY A 250 -61.11 -12.09 -21.79
C GLY A 250 -60.18 -13.30 -21.64
N GLN A 251 -59.88 -13.74 -20.41
CA GLN A 251 -59.11 -14.96 -20.14
C GLN A 251 -59.99 -16.18 -19.75
N ASN A 252 -61.30 -16.12 -19.98
CA ASN A 252 -62.22 -17.28 -19.86
C ASN A 252 -62.72 -17.72 -21.22
#